data_AF-A0A166X738-F1
#
_entry.id   AF-A0A166X738-F1
#
_cell.length_a   1.000
_cell.length_b   1.000
_cell.length_c   1.000
_cell.angle_alpha   90.00
_cell.angle_beta   90.00
_cell.angle_gamma   90.00
#
_symmetry.space_group_name_H-M   'P 1'
#
loop_
_entity.id
_entity.type
_entity.pdbx_description
1 polymer ?
#
loop_
_entity_poly.entity_id
_entity_poly.type
_entity_poly.pdbx_seq_one_letter_code
_entity_poly.pdbx_strand_id
1 'polypeptide(L)'
;MYHAGIAALEGKNYKSLASIFYTKLGFSDYDNKDPFFALRVANAADELVDVFKRIPDHERNYTPISEYLYKLIQPELDDMLFLGKGYEELFDEFEILFALVVADLNKQDDRYVWGPLGRFGWKNRRHGTSPFEKLRKEAARSKNNWGPIKAGMFGGRYERFEEVAEQYKNEILANLRWF
;
A
#
# COMPACT_ATOMS: atom_id res chain seq x y z
N MET A 1 -4.61 10.39 4.19
CA MET A 1 -4.20 8.98 4.38
C MET A 1 -2.67 8.84 4.39
N TYR A 2 -1.96 9.21 3.33
CA TYR A 2 -0.49 9.06 3.23
C TYR A 2 0.29 9.72 4.36
N HIS A 3 0.08 11.03 4.64
CA HIS A 3 0.76 11.71 5.76
C HIS A 3 0.63 10.97 7.09
N ALA A 4 -0.61 10.69 7.51
CA ALA A 4 -0.89 9.99 8.75
C ALA A 4 -0.36 8.54 8.76
N GLY A 5 -0.42 7.86 7.61
CA GLY A 5 0.06 6.49 7.46
C GLY A 5 1.58 6.38 7.56
N ILE A 6 2.32 7.26 6.87
CA ILE A 6 3.78 7.31 6.91
C ILE A 6 4.25 7.73 8.31
N ALA A 7 3.63 8.74 8.92
CA ALA A 7 3.94 9.13 10.30
C ALA A 7 3.68 7.99 11.30
N ALA A 8 2.61 7.21 11.10
CA ALA A 8 2.33 6.04 11.93
C ALA A 8 3.37 4.92 11.73
N LEU A 9 3.87 4.71 10.51
CA LEU A 9 4.93 3.74 10.24
C LEU A 9 6.25 4.15 10.88
N GLU A 10 6.66 5.41 10.69
CA GLU A 10 7.91 5.92 11.26
C GLU A 10 7.89 5.83 12.79
N GLY A 11 6.76 6.16 13.42
CA GLY A 11 6.56 6.00 14.85
C GLY A 11 6.34 4.55 15.32
N LYS A 12 6.36 3.56 14.43
CA LYS A 12 5.99 2.15 14.68
C LYS A 12 4.63 1.99 15.37
N ASN A 13 3.74 2.94 15.13
CA ASN A 13 2.39 2.97 15.67
C ASN A 13 1.43 2.20 14.75
N TYR A 14 1.68 0.89 14.64
CA TYR A 14 0.92 0.01 13.77
C TYR A 14 -0.57 -0.06 14.12
N LYS A 15 -0.95 0.23 15.37
CA LYS A 15 -2.36 0.36 15.78
C LYS A 15 -3.06 1.52 15.08
N SER A 16 -2.41 2.67 14.99
CA SER A 16 -2.95 3.83 14.27
C SER A 16 -3.01 3.55 12.77
N LEU A 17 -1.97 2.91 12.22
CA LEU A 17 -1.98 2.50 10.81
C LEU A 17 -3.11 1.51 10.50
N ALA A 18 -3.32 0.50 11.35
CA ALA A 18 -4.43 -0.44 11.21
C ALA A 18 -5.78 0.27 11.30
N SER A 19 -5.91 1.22 12.23
CA SER A 19 -7.13 2.02 12.37
C SER A 19 -7.43 2.80 11.09
N ILE A 20 -6.42 3.43 10.47
CA ILE A 20 -6.59 4.15 9.20
C ILE A 20 -7.11 3.21 8.10
N PHE A 21 -6.50 2.04 7.93
CA PHE A 21 -6.88 1.13 6.85
C PHE A 21 -8.26 0.48 7.05
N TYR A 22 -8.54 0.01 8.26
CA TYR A 22 -9.76 -0.72 8.59
C TYR A 22 -10.89 0.18 9.11
N THR A 23 -10.75 1.51 9.03
CA THR A 23 -11.85 2.44 9.34
C THR A 23 -13.04 2.13 8.46
N LYS A 24 -14.17 1.80 9.09
CA LYS A 24 -15.44 1.63 8.38
C LYS A 24 -16.05 2.99 8.10
N LEU A 25 -16.50 3.19 6.87
CA LEU A 25 -17.23 4.39 6.45
C LEU A 25 -18.72 4.17 6.67
N GLY A 26 -19.45 5.27 6.93
CA GLY A 26 -20.90 5.23 7.06
C GLY A 26 -21.55 4.80 5.74
N PHE A 27 -22.62 4.01 5.84
CA PHE A 27 -23.39 3.56 4.69
C PHE A 27 -24.33 4.68 4.22
N SER A 28 -24.35 4.97 2.92
CA SER A 28 -25.55 5.53 2.28
C SER A 28 -26.27 4.37 1.60
N ASP A 29 -27.61 4.39 1.59
CA ASP A 29 -28.45 3.33 1.03
C ASP A 29 -28.18 3.02 -0.46
N TYR A 30 -27.40 3.87 -1.13
CA TYR A 30 -27.05 3.75 -2.55
C TYR A 30 -25.68 3.12 -2.82
N ASP A 31 -24.79 2.97 -1.82
CA ASP A 31 -23.39 2.64 -2.12
C ASP A 31 -22.75 1.72 -1.08
N ASN A 32 -23.13 0.44 -1.18
CA ASN A 32 -22.77 -0.63 -0.25
C ASN A 32 -21.53 -1.44 -0.67
N LYS A 33 -20.73 -0.95 -1.63
CA LYS A 33 -19.69 -1.79 -2.27
C LYS A 33 -18.39 -1.85 -1.49
N ASP A 34 -18.02 -0.80 -0.75
CA ASP A 34 -16.71 -0.73 -0.09
C ASP A 34 -16.84 -0.11 1.31
N PRO A 35 -16.96 -0.94 2.37
CA PRO A 35 -17.21 -0.44 3.72
C PRO A 35 -15.96 0.16 4.35
N PHE A 36 -14.76 -0.06 3.80
CA PHE A 36 -13.49 0.37 4.39
C PHE A 36 -12.90 1.58 3.68
N PHE A 37 -12.32 2.50 4.45
CA PHE A 37 -11.65 3.69 3.93
C PHE A 37 -10.52 3.35 2.96
N ALA A 38 -9.73 2.31 3.25
CA ALA A 38 -8.66 1.86 2.34
C ALA A 38 -9.19 1.45 0.96
N LEU A 39 -10.29 0.68 0.90
CA LEU A 39 -10.92 0.27 -0.37
C LEU A 39 -11.40 1.48 -1.16
N ARG A 40 -12.09 2.43 -0.51
CA ARG A 40 -12.57 3.65 -1.18
C ARG A 40 -11.44 4.48 -1.76
N VAL A 41 -10.36 4.66 -1.01
CA VAL A 41 -9.19 5.41 -1.49
C VAL A 41 -8.53 4.67 -2.65
N ALA A 42 -8.43 3.34 -2.60
CA ALA A 42 -7.87 2.54 -3.68
C ALA A 42 -8.71 2.65 -4.97
N ASN A 43 -10.03 2.50 -4.87
CA ASN A 43 -10.92 2.58 -6.03
C ASN A 43 -10.94 3.98 -6.63
N ALA A 44 -10.99 5.03 -5.80
CA ALA A 44 -10.89 6.41 -6.27
C ALA A 44 -9.54 6.70 -6.95
N ALA A 45 -8.44 6.11 -6.45
CA ALA A 45 -7.15 6.24 -7.10
C ALA A 45 -7.13 5.52 -8.46
N ASP A 46 -7.69 4.31 -8.55
CA ASP A 46 -7.78 3.53 -9.79
C ASP A 46 -8.54 4.28 -10.90
N GLU A 47 -9.69 4.88 -10.56
CA GLU A 47 -10.49 5.70 -11.47
C GLU A 47 -9.72 6.92 -12.03
N LEU A 48 -8.75 7.44 -11.26
CA LEU A 48 -7.96 8.60 -11.64
C LEU A 48 -6.70 8.27 -12.44
N VAL A 49 -6.31 6.99 -12.57
CA VAL A 49 -5.05 6.59 -13.22
C VAL A 49 -4.98 7.12 -14.65
N ASP A 50 -6.06 6.99 -15.42
CA ASP A 50 -6.12 7.44 -16.81
C ASP A 50 -6.11 8.96 -16.94
N VAL A 51 -6.62 9.69 -15.95
CA VAL A 51 -6.54 11.16 -15.89
C VAL A 51 -5.09 11.59 -15.68
N PHE A 52 -4.38 10.95 -14.74
CA PHE A 52 -2.98 11.27 -14.44
C PHE A 52 -2.04 10.96 -15.61
N LYS A 53 -2.33 9.94 -16.42
CA LYS A 53 -1.57 9.66 -17.64
C LYS A 53 -1.69 10.73 -18.72
N ARG A 54 -2.72 11.59 -18.67
CA ARG A 54 -2.92 12.70 -19.61
C ARG A 54 -2.24 14.00 -19.17
N ILE A 55 -1.68 14.05 -17.97
CA ILE A 55 -0.91 15.20 -17.49
C ILE A 55 0.46 15.18 -18.18
N PRO A 56 0.90 16.30 -18.79
CA PRO A 56 2.24 16.41 -19.36
C PRO A 56 3.32 15.95 -18.35
N ASP A 57 4.35 15.26 -18.82
CA ASP A 57 5.43 14.65 -18.03
C ASP A 57 5.04 13.41 -17.17
N HIS A 58 3.77 12.97 -17.18
CA HIS A 58 3.32 11.79 -16.44
C HIS A 58 3.01 10.57 -17.32
N GLU A 59 3.04 10.72 -18.64
CA GLU A 59 2.63 9.72 -19.65
C GLU A 59 3.48 8.44 -19.60
N ARG A 60 4.76 8.56 -19.22
CA ARG A 60 5.74 7.45 -19.18
C ARG A 60 5.92 6.85 -17.80
N ASN A 61 5.24 7.39 -16.78
CA ASN A 61 5.35 6.88 -15.42
C ASN A 61 4.55 5.59 -15.30
N TYR A 62 5.19 4.53 -14.78
CA TYR A 62 4.52 3.26 -14.51
C TYR A 62 3.43 3.41 -13.43
N THR A 63 3.63 4.33 -12.49
CA THR A 63 2.73 4.59 -11.35
C THR A 63 2.53 6.10 -11.15
N PRO A 64 1.82 6.79 -12.06
CA PRO A 64 1.83 8.26 -12.14
C PRO A 64 1.24 8.96 -10.91
N ILE A 65 0.19 8.38 -10.30
CA ILE A 65 -0.42 8.91 -9.07
C ILE A 65 0.56 8.78 -7.90
N SER A 66 1.16 7.60 -7.75
CA SER A 66 2.12 7.32 -6.68
C SER A 66 3.38 8.18 -6.80
N GLU A 67 3.89 8.40 -8.01
CA GLU A 67 4.99 9.35 -8.29
C GLU A 67 4.64 10.79 -7.92
N TYR A 68 3.42 11.21 -8.24
CA TYR A 68 2.93 12.54 -7.88
C TYR A 68 2.82 12.70 -6.35
N LEU A 69 2.19 11.74 -5.68
CA LEU A 69 2.03 11.76 -4.21
C LEU A 69 3.39 11.72 -3.51
N TYR A 70 4.33 10.90 -3.99
CA TYR A 70 5.68 10.83 -3.44
C TYR A 70 6.33 12.21 -3.41
N LYS A 71 6.32 12.93 -4.53
CA LYS A 71 6.93 14.27 -4.64
C LYS A 71 6.16 15.33 -3.86
N LEU A 72 4.84 15.26 -3.86
CA LEU A 72 3.98 16.23 -3.18
C LEU A 72 4.18 16.19 -1.66
N ILE A 73 4.30 14.98 -1.11
CA ILE A 73 4.30 14.74 0.34
C ILE A 73 5.71 14.82 0.93
N GLN A 74 6.75 14.60 0.11
CA GLN A 74 8.13 14.54 0.57
C GLN A 74 8.56 15.77 1.38
N PRO A 75 8.36 17.02 0.92
CA PRO A 75 8.89 18.18 1.65
C PRO A 75 8.28 18.30 3.05
N GLU A 76 6.97 18.12 3.17
CA GLU A 76 6.26 18.25 4.45
C GLU A 76 6.71 17.17 5.45
N LEU A 77 6.79 15.91 5.02
CA LEU A 77 7.21 14.83 5.91
C LEU A 77 8.70 14.87 6.23
N ASP A 78 9.54 15.25 5.29
CA ASP A 78 10.98 15.35 5.51
C ASP A 78 11.30 16.47 6.50
N ASP A 79 10.66 17.64 6.37
CA ASP A 79 10.84 18.76 7.31
C ASP A 79 10.29 18.44 8.70
N MET A 80 9.15 17.74 8.79
CA MET A 80 8.51 17.43 10.08
C MET A 80 9.19 16.27 10.84
N LEU A 81 9.66 15.25 10.12
CA LEU A 81 10.16 13.99 10.70
C LEU A 81 11.66 13.78 10.49
N PHE A 82 12.35 14.68 9.78
CA PHE A 82 13.79 14.61 9.48
C PHE A 82 14.20 13.29 8.79
N LEU A 83 13.41 12.86 7.80
CA LEU A 83 13.53 11.52 7.21
C LEU A 83 14.74 11.36 6.27
N GLY A 84 15.16 12.43 5.62
CA GLY A 84 16.15 12.49 4.56
C GLY A 84 16.01 11.32 3.58
N LYS A 85 17.01 10.44 3.57
CA LYS A 85 17.06 9.27 2.68
C LYS A 85 16.09 8.15 3.07
N GLY A 86 15.58 8.14 4.31
CA GLY A 86 14.64 7.14 4.81
C GLY A 86 13.22 7.29 4.26
N TYR A 87 12.88 8.47 3.72
CA TYR A 87 11.55 8.75 3.20
C TYR A 87 11.12 7.76 2.10
N GLU A 88 12.02 7.42 1.17
CA GLU A 88 11.69 6.50 0.08
C GLU A 88 11.35 5.09 0.58
N GLU A 89 12.09 4.59 1.57
CA GLU A 89 11.82 3.27 2.15
C GLU A 89 10.49 3.24 2.90
N LEU A 90 10.19 4.29 3.68
CA LEU A 90 8.92 4.42 4.41
C LEU A 90 7.72 4.54 3.47
N PHE A 91 7.87 5.30 2.38
CA PHE A 91 6.83 5.46 1.38
C PHE A 91 6.53 4.12 0.69
N ASP A 92 7.57 3.37 0.29
CA ASP A 92 7.40 2.05 -0.29
C ASP A 92 6.74 1.08 0.69
N GLU A 93 7.18 1.05 1.96
CA GLU A 93 6.60 0.20 3.00
C GLU A 93 5.11 0.51 3.21
N PHE A 94 4.77 1.80 3.26
CA PHE A 94 3.38 2.25 3.35
C PHE A 94 2.54 1.75 2.18
N GLU A 95 3.01 1.96 0.95
CA GLU A 95 2.27 1.57 -0.24
C GLU A 95 2.10 0.05 -0.36
N ILE A 96 3.11 -0.74 0.03
CA ILE A 96 3.00 -2.20 0.04
C ILE A 96 1.93 -2.64 1.05
N LEU A 97 1.97 -2.11 2.28
CA LEU A 97 0.97 -2.44 3.30
C LEU A 97 -0.44 -2.02 2.86
N PHE A 98 -0.57 -0.82 2.28
CA PHE A 98 -1.83 -0.34 1.75
C PHE A 98 -2.37 -1.27 0.65
N ALA A 99 -1.52 -1.63 -0.33
CA ALA A 99 -1.87 -2.53 -1.42
C ALA A 99 -2.33 -3.91 -0.91
N LEU A 100 -1.58 -4.49 0.02
CA LEU A 100 -1.88 -5.80 0.58
C LEU A 100 -3.14 -5.79 1.46
N VAL A 101 -3.39 -4.73 2.22
CA VAL A 101 -4.64 -4.61 2.99
C VAL A 101 -5.84 -4.50 2.07
N VAL A 102 -5.74 -3.72 0.98
CA VAL A 102 -6.82 -3.65 -0.03
C VAL A 102 -7.06 -5.01 -0.68
N ALA A 103 -5.98 -5.70 -1.05
CA ALA A 103 -6.04 -7.05 -1.61
C ALA A 103 -6.69 -8.07 -0.66
N ASP A 104 -6.34 -8.00 0.63
CA ASP A 104 -6.94 -8.81 1.69
C ASP A 104 -8.44 -8.52 1.83
N LEU A 105 -8.82 -7.24 1.87
CA LEU A 105 -10.21 -6.82 2.00
C LEU A 105 -11.07 -7.28 0.81
N ASN A 106 -10.56 -7.15 -0.42
CA ASN A 106 -11.24 -7.69 -1.61
C ASN A 106 -11.40 -9.21 -1.51
N LYS A 107 -10.34 -9.92 -1.12
CA LYS A 107 -10.37 -11.39 -0.97
C LYS A 107 -11.41 -11.85 0.05
N GLN A 108 -11.57 -11.13 1.17
CA GLN A 108 -12.57 -11.49 2.18
C GLN A 108 -14.01 -11.29 1.74
N ASP A 109 -14.24 -10.45 0.74
CA ASP A 109 -15.56 -10.18 0.17
C ASP A 109 -15.80 -11.04 -1.09
N ASP A 110 -15.09 -12.17 -1.20
CA ASP A 110 -15.09 -13.11 -2.32
C ASP A 110 -14.82 -12.44 -3.70
N ARG A 111 -14.15 -11.29 -3.69
CA ARG A 111 -13.69 -10.58 -4.90
C ARG A 111 -12.30 -11.04 -5.30
N TYR A 112 -11.96 -10.75 -6.56
CA TYR A 112 -10.62 -10.97 -7.10
C TYR A 112 -9.55 -10.23 -6.28
N VAL A 113 -8.38 -10.86 -6.10
CA VAL A 113 -7.26 -10.25 -5.36
C VAL A 113 -6.69 -9.10 -6.17
N TRP A 114 -7.02 -7.89 -5.74
CA TRP A 114 -6.53 -6.66 -6.33
C TRP A 114 -6.19 -5.64 -5.26
N GLY A 115 -5.13 -4.88 -5.49
CA GLY A 115 -4.74 -3.74 -4.67
C GLY A 115 -3.91 -2.75 -5.48
N PRO A 116 -3.93 -1.46 -5.09
CA PRO A 116 -3.29 -0.39 -5.84
C PRO A 116 -1.79 -0.62 -5.96
N LEU A 117 -1.23 -0.32 -7.12
CA LEU A 117 0.19 -0.51 -7.40
C LEU A 117 0.96 0.80 -7.22
N GLY A 118 1.88 0.78 -6.25
CA GLY A 118 2.75 1.91 -5.91
C GLY A 118 4.12 1.85 -6.58
N ARG A 119 4.99 2.82 -6.26
CA ARG A 119 6.35 2.94 -6.83
C ARG A 119 7.19 1.67 -6.61
N PHE A 120 6.91 0.94 -5.53
CA PHE A 120 7.56 -0.34 -5.22
C PHE A 120 7.47 -1.37 -6.37
N GLY A 121 6.43 -1.31 -7.21
CA GLY A 121 6.18 -2.28 -8.29
C GLY A 121 7.28 -2.30 -9.36
N TRP A 122 7.77 -1.13 -9.79
CA TRP A 122 8.81 -1.03 -10.82
C TRP A 122 10.22 -1.02 -10.23
N LYS A 123 10.38 -0.86 -8.90
CA LYS A 123 11.67 -0.88 -8.20
C LYS A 123 12.32 -2.26 -8.17
N ASN A 124 11.58 -3.33 -8.49
CA ASN A 124 12.14 -4.67 -8.72
C ASN A 124 13.15 -4.71 -9.89
N ARG A 125 13.28 -3.63 -10.67
CA ARG A 125 14.15 -3.46 -11.85
C ARG A 125 15.64 -3.23 -11.54
N ARG A 126 16.02 -2.76 -10.34
CA ARG A 126 17.42 -2.43 -10.01
C ARG A 126 18.04 -3.55 -9.16
N HIS A 127 19.24 -4.01 -9.52
CA HIS A 127 19.99 -5.04 -8.80
C HIS A 127 19.88 -4.87 -7.26
N GLY A 128 19.12 -5.75 -6.61
CA GLY A 128 18.79 -5.65 -5.20
C GLY A 128 17.57 -6.50 -4.81
N THR A 129 17.28 -6.59 -3.52
CA THR A 129 16.00 -7.14 -3.03
C THR A 129 14.93 -6.07 -3.21
N SER A 130 13.82 -6.38 -3.89
CA SER A 130 12.73 -5.42 -4.06
C SER A 130 12.14 -4.99 -2.70
N PRO A 131 11.58 -3.77 -2.58
CA PRO A 131 10.94 -3.33 -1.34
C PRO A 131 9.87 -4.32 -0.84
N PHE A 132 9.11 -4.90 -1.77
CA PHE A 132 8.11 -5.94 -1.48
C PHE A 132 8.74 -7.18 -0.83
N GLU A 133 9.82 -7.71 -1.41
CA GLU A 133 10.52 -8.88 -0.87
C GLU A 133 11.24 -8.57 0.45
N LYS A 134 11.73 -7.33 0.64
CA LYS A 134 12.32 -6.88 1.91
C LYS A 134 11.27 -6.93 3.03
N LEU A 135 10.09 -6.35 2.79
CA LEU A 135 8.98 -6.32 3.74
C LEU A 135 8.46 -7.73 4.05
N ARG A 136 8.27 -8.58 3.03
CA ARG A 136 7.83 -9.97 3.24
C ARG A 136 8.84 -10.78 4.05
N LYS A 137 10.14 -10.61 3.81
CA LYS A 137 11.20 -11.25 4.62
C LYS A 137 11.19 -10.76 6.07
N GLU A 138 10.93 -9.48 6.30
CA GLU A 138 10.76 -8.94 7.66
C GLU A 138 9.57 -9.58 8.37
N ALA A 139 8.40 -9.60 7.71
CA ALA A 139 7.21 -10.24 8.22
C ALA A 139 7.46 -11.71 8.56
N ALA A 140 8.17 -12.46 7.70
CA ALA A 140 8.49 -13.86 7.90
C ALA A 140 9.41 -14.13 9.11
N ARG A 141 10.29 -13.18 9.46
CA ARG A 141 11.18 -13.30 10.64
C ARG A 141 10.40 -13.20 11.94
N SER A 142 9.37 -12.36 11.99
CA SER A 142 8.61 -12.08 13.20
C SER A 142 7.26 -12.79 13.26
N LYS A 143 6.72 -13.25 12.13
CA LYS A 143 5.43 -13.94 11.99
C LYS A 143 4.31 -13.17 12.73
N ASN A 144 3.57 -13.86 13.62
CA ASN A 144 2.51 -13.25 14.43
C ASN A 144 3.02 -12.19 15.42
N ASN A 145 4.33 -12.08 15.65
CA ASN A 145 4.94 -11.02 16.43
C ASN A 145 5.32 -9.78 15.60
N TRP A 146 5.15 -9.81 14.28
CA TRP A 146 5.40 -8.65 13.43
C TRP A 146 4.42 -7.51 13.76
N GLY A 147 4.91 -6.28 13.77
CA GLY A 147 4.17 -5.09 14.25
C GLY A 147 2.76 -4.93 13.64
N PRO A 148 2.63 -4.95 12.30
CA PRO A 148 1.34 -4.93 11.60
C PRO A 148 0.37 -6.03 12.05
N ILE A 149 0.84 -7.27 12.19
CA ILE A 149 0.02 -8.42 12.60
C ILE A 149 -0.43 -8.27 14.05
N LYS A 150 0.48 -7.90 14.97
CA LYS A 150 0.13 -7.63 16.37
C LYS A 150 -0.88 -6.50 16.54
N ALA A 151 -0.90 -5.55 15.60
CA ALA A 151 -1.86 -4.45 15.57
C ALA A 151 -3.23 -4.84 15.02
N GLY A 152 -3.41 -6.08 14.56
CA GLY A 152 -4.67 -6.61 14.06
C GLY A 152 -4.84 -6.54 12.54
N MET A 153 -3.82 -6.12 11.79
CA MET A 153 -3.88 -6.20 10.33
C MET A 153 -3.95 -7.66 9.88
N PHE A 154 -4.64 -7.90 8.75
CA PHE A 154 -4.86 -9.25 8.20
C PHE A 154 -5.57 -10.17 9.21
N GLY A 155 -6.48 -9.61 10.01
CA GLY A 155 -7.15 -10.33 11.10
C GLY A 155 -6.21 -10.79 12.23
N GLY A 156 -5.03 -10.17 12.35
CA GLY A 156 -4.03 -10.54 13.34
C GLY A 156 -3.34 -11.87 13.06
N ARG A 157 -3.33 -12.33 11.80
CA ARG A 157 -2.77 -13.62 11.40
C ARG A 157 -1.72 -13.47 10.31
N TYR A 158 -0.49 -13.90 10.60
CA TYR A 158 0.60 -13.91 9.64
C TYR A 158 0.29 -14.80 8.42
N GLU A 159 -0.38 -15.93 8.63
CA GLU A 159 -0.71 -16.85 7.54
C GLU A 159 -1.62 -16.18 6.50
N ARG A 160 -2.54 -15.33 6.95
CA ARG A 160 -3.44 -14.57 6.08
C ARG A 160 -2.70 -13.48 5.31
N PHE A 161 -1.78 -12.77 5.97
CA PHE A 161 -0.87 -11.85 5.29
C PHE A 161 -0.06 -12.56 4.20
N GLU A 162 0.56 -13.69 4.52
CA GLU A 162 1.44 -14.41 3.61
C GLU A 162 0.68 -14.96 2.40
N GLU A 163 -0.54 -15.48 2.62
CA GLU A 163 -1.42 -15.94 1.55
C GLU A 163 -1.76 -14.81 0.56
N VAL A 164 -2.14 -13.64 1.07
CA VAL A 164 -2.46 -12.47 0.24
C VAL A 164 -1.20 -11.92 -0.45
N ALA A 165 -0.07 -11.89 0.24
CA ALA A 165 1.20 -11.42 -0.32
C ALA A 165 1.69 -12.31 -1.46
N GLU A 166 1.62 -13.63 -1.30
CA GLU A 166 1.99 -14.58 -2.34
C GLU A 166 1.06 -14.45 -3.56
N GLN A 167 -0.25 -14.34 -3.32
CA GLN A 167 -1.21 -14.17 -4.40
C GLN A 167 -1.01 -12.84 -5.14
N TYR A 168 -0.85 -11.73 -4.41
CA TYR A 168 -0.58 -10.42 -5.00
C TYR A 168 0.71 -10.42 -5.84
N LYS A 169 1.76 -11.08 -5.35
CA LYS A 169 3.01 -11.23 -6.11
C LYS A 169 2.80 -11.97 -7.42
N ASN A 170 2.12 -13.11 -7.39
CA ASN A 170 1.98 -13.99 -8.55
C ASN A 170 0.96 -13.47 -9.58
N GLU A 171 -0.08 -12.79 -9.11
CA GLU A 171 -1.17 -12.35 -9.96
C GLU A 171 -1.05 -10.89 -10.41
N ILE A 172 -0.49 -10.02 -9.58
CA ILE A 172 -0.33 -8.59 -9.90
C ILE A 172 1.10 -8.30 -10.32
N LEU A 173 2.08 -8.53 -9.44
CA LEU A 173 3.46 -8.11 -9.68
C LEU A 173 4.14 -8.88 -10.82
N ALA A 174 3.92 -10.19 -10.92
CA ALA A 174 4.51 -11.02 -11.97
C ALA A 174 3.93 -10.73 -13.37
N ASN A 175 2.72 -10.18 -13.44
CA ASN A 175 2.03 -9.87 -14.70
C ASN A 175 2.27 -8.43 -15.19
N LEU A 176 3.12 -7.66 -14.52
CA LEU A 176 3.49 -6.32 -14.95
C LEU A 176 4.31 -6.38 -16.23
N ARG A 177 3.69 -6.02 -17.36
CA ARG A 177 4.32 -5.92 -18.69
C ARG A 177 5.11 -4.61 -18.87
N TRP A 178 5.90 -4.27 -17.86
CA TRP A 178 6.74 -3.08 -17.88
C TRP A 178 8.13 -3.34 -18.48
N PHE A 179 8.29 -4.55 -19.05
CA PHE A 179 9.52 -5.14 -19.57
C PHE A 179 9.24 -5.86 -20.88
#